data_AF-A0A7J9MGC0-F1
#
_entry.id   AF-A0A7J9MGC0-F1
#
_cell.length_a   1.000
_cell.length_b   1.000
_cell.length_c   1.000
_cell.angle_alpha   90.00
_cell.angle_beta   90.00
_cell.angle_gamma   90.00
#
_symmetry.space_group_name_H-M   'P 1'
#
loop_
_entity.id
_entity.type
_entity.pdbx_description
1 polymer ?
#
loop_
_entity_poly.entity_id
_entity_poly.type
_entity_poly.pdbx_seq_one_letter_code
_entity_poly.pdbx_strand_id
1 'polypeptide(L)' 'MCGITSARDAALAAEAGANFIGMILWPKSKCFISLSAAKEISKVASEYRAEPVGSLCG' A
#
# COMPACT_ATOMS: atom_id res chain seq x y z
N MET A 1 1.44 0.41 -8.17
CA MET A 1 2.64 -0.26 -7.63
C MET A 1 2.19 -1.32 -6.62
N CYS A 2 2.81 -2.51 -6.58
CA CYS A 2 2.39 -3.62 -5.70
C CYS A 2 3.48 -3.96 -4.67
N GLY A 3 3.07 -4.39 -3.47
CA GLY A 3 3.99 -4.80 -2.40
C GLY A 3 4.56 -3.62 -1.59
N ILE A 4 3.84 -2.51 -1.52
CA ILE A 4 4.25 -1.34 -0.72
C ILE A 4 4.14 -1.68 0.76
N THR A 5 5.22 -1.45 1.51
CA THR A 5 5.30 -1.78 2.93
C THR A 5 5.38 -0.56 3.85
N SER A 6 5.55 0.64 3.29
CA SER A 6 5.68 1.88 4.06
C SER A 6 4.85 3.02 3.48
N ALA A 7 4.44 3.96 4.33
CA ALA A 7 3.70 5.16 3.92
C ALA A 7 4.52 6.07 3.00
N ARG A 8 5.84 6.14 3.22
CA ARG A 8 6.77 6.90 2.38
C ARG A 8 6.80 6.37 0.94
N ASP A 9 6.88 5.05 0.78
CA ASP A 9 6.91 4.44 -0.55
C ASP A 9 5.58 4.63 -1.29
N ALA A 10 4.46 4.65 -0.56
CA ALA A 10 3.17 4.99 -1.14
C ALA A 10 3.09 6.45 -1.60
N ALA A 11 3.60 7.39 -0.81
CA ALA A 11 3.67 8.80 -1.22
C ALA A 11 4.49 8.94 -2.51
N LEU A 12 5.71 8.39 -2.53
CA LEU A 12 6.58 8.44 -3.70
C LEU A 12 5.95 7.78 -4.94
N ALA A 13 5.29 6.63 -4.76
CA ALA A 13 4.61 5.95 -5.85
C ALA A 13 3.42 6.78 -6.37
N ALA A 14 2.64 7.38 -5.49
CA ALA A 14 1.50 8.20 -5.86
C ALA A 14 1.93 9.53 -6.52
N GLU A 15 2.99 10.17 -6.01
CA GLU A 15 3.63 11.34 -6.65
C GLU A 15 4.18 11.03 -8.04
N ALA A 16 4.71 9.82 -8.24
CA ALA A 16 5.13 9.33 -9.55
C ALA A 16 3.96 9.01 -10.49
N GLY A 17 2.71 9.18 -10.06
CA GLY A 17 1.50 8.98 -10.87
C GLY A 17 0.88 7.59 -10.75
N ALA A 18 1.22 6.80 -9.72
CA ALA A 18 0.56 5.52 -9.51
C ALA A 18 -0.91 5.72 -9.11
N ASN A 19 -1.83 5.18 -9.91
CA ASN A 19 -3.27 5.20 -9.59
C ASN A 19 -3.65 4.20 -8.49
N PHE A 20 -2.84 3.16 -8.29
CA PHE A 20 -3.13 2.08 -7.33
C PHE A 20 -1.92 1.78 -6.44
N ILE A 21 -2.15 1.68 -5.14
CA ILE A 21 -1.15 1.34 -4.12
C ILE A 21 -1.50 -0.03 -3.52
N GLY A 22 -0.78 -1.05 -3.96
CA GLY A 22 -1.00 -2.45 -3.58
C GLY A 22 -0.27 -2.81 -2.29
N MET A 23 -1.01 -3.38 -1.33
CA MET A 23 -0.51 -3.87 -0.04
C MET A 23 -0.70 -5.38 0.08
N ILE A 24 0.18 -6.05 0.83
CA ILE A 24 0.03 -7.48 1.12
C ILE A 24 -0.38 -7.68 2.58
N LEU A 25 -1.61 -8.16 2.78
CA LEU A 25 -2.18 -8.44 4.11
C LEU A 25 -2.11 -9.91 4.49
N TRP A 26 -1.32 -10.71 3.76
CA TRP A 26 -1.15 -12.13 4.02
C TRP A 26 0.11 -12.43 4.85
N PRO A 27 0.00 -12.97 6.09
CA PRO A 27 1.13 -13.13 7.02
C PRO A 27 2.28 -14.02 6.55
N LYS A 28 2.05 -14.91 5.58
CA LYS A 28 3.07 -15.83 5.06
C LYS A 28 3.90 -15.21 3.92
N SER A 29 3.55 -14.00 3.49
CA SER A 29 4.32 -13.28 2.46
C SER A 29 5.50 -12.53 3.07
N LYS A 30 6.60 -12.44 2.32
CA LYS A 30 7.79 -11.66 2.69
C LYS A 30 7.51 -10.16 2.81
N CYS A 31 6.49 -9.65 2.11
CA CYS A 31 6.11 -8.23 2.16
C CYS A 31 4.81 -8.00 2.94
N PHE A 32 4.47 -8.89 3.88
CA PHE A 32 3.35 -8.71 4.79
C PHE A 32 3.48 -7.42 5.61
N ILE A 33 2.39 -6.69 5.75
CA ILE A 33 2.29 -5.55 6.67
C ILE A 33 1.14 -5.71 7.67
N SER A 34 1.29 -5.10 8.84
CA SER A 34 0.23 -5.04 9.84
C SER A 34 -0.95 -4.18 9.36
N LEU A 35 -2.13 -4.41 9.93
CA LEU A 35 -3.32 -3.56 9.66
C LEU A 35 -3.09 -2.09 10.02
N SER A 36 -2.25 -1.80 11.02
CA SER A 36 -1.91 -0.43 11.38
C SER A 36 -1.10 0.25 10.27
N ALA A 37 -0.08 -0.43 9.75
CA ALA A 37 0.71 0.06 8.62
C ALA A 37 -0.17 0.22 7.37
N ALA A 38 -1.05 -0.74 7.10
CA ALA A 38 -1.99 -0.66 5.98
C ALA A 38 -2.91 0.57 6.07
N LYS A 39 -3.43 0.90 7.26
CA LYS A 39 -4.25 2.11 7.48
C LYS A 39 -3.47 3.39 7.18
N GLU A 40 -2.21 3.47 7.61
CA GLU A 40 -1.37 4.63 7.37
C GLU A 40 -1.08 4.81 5.87
N ILE A 41 -0.75 3.70 5.19
CA ILE A 41 -0.52 3.69 3.75
C ILE A 41 -1.80 4.08 2.99
N SER A 42 -2.96 3.57 3.41
CA SER A 42 -4.25 3.88 2.76
C SER A 42 -4.61 5.35 2.91
N LYS A 43 -4.31 5.95 4.07
CA LYS A 43 -4.49 7.38 4.29
C LYS A 43 -3.63 8.17 3.31
N VAL A 44 -2.33 7.88 3.24
CA VAL A 44 -1.42 8.55 2.31
C VAL A 44 -1.87 8.38 0.87
N ALA A 45 -2.16 7.16 0.42
CA ALA A 45 -2.63 6.91 -0.94
C ALA A 45 -3.85 7.79 -1.31
N SER A 46 -4.81 7.91 -0.38
CA SER A 46 -6.03 8.72 -0.57
C SER A 46 -5.75 10.21 -0.75
N GLU A 47 -4.80 10.78 0.01
CA GLU A 47 -4.39 12.19 -0.13
C GLU A 47 -3.85 12.49 -1.54
N TYR A 48 -3.17 11.52 -2.15
CA TYR A 48 -2.66 11.62 -3.51
C TYR A 48 -3.62 11.11 -4.59
N ARG A 49 -4.90 10.86 -4.26
CA ARG A 49 -5.92 10.29 -5.16
C ARG A 49 -5.54 8.93 -5.77
N ALA A 50 -4.68 8.18 -5.08
CA ALA A 50 -4.35 6.81 -5.43
C ALA A 50 -5.23 5.84 -4.63
N GLU A 51 -5.73 4.80 -5.27
CA GLU A 51 -6.62 3.83 -4.64
C GLU A 51 -5.79 2.74 -3.92
N PRO A 52 -5.97 2.56 -2.60
CA PRO A 52 -5.30 1.51 -1.86
C PRO A 52 -5.96 0.16 -2.12
N VAL A 53 -5.19 -0.82 -2.59
CA VAL A 53 -5.67 -2.16 -2.92
C VAL A 53 -4.98 -3.19 -2.02
N GLY A 54 -5.74 -3.88 -1.18
CA GLY A 54 -5.24 -4.99 -0.38
C GLY A 54 -5.33 -6.29 -1.17
N SER A 55 -4.20 -6.95 -1.42
CA SER A 55 -4.20 -8.28 -2.02
C SER A 55 -4.00 -9.36 -0.95
N LEU A 56 -4.92 -10.30 -0.91
CA LEU A 56 -4.83 -11.54 -0.14
C LEU A 56 -4.43 -12.64 -1.12
N CYS A 57 -3.13 -12.92 -1.24
CA CYS A 57 -2.70 -14.13 -1.95
C CYS A 57 -3.15 -15.34 -1.11
N GLY A 58 -4.17 -16.05 -1.59
CA GLY A 58 -4.58 -17.38 -1.14
C GLY A 58 -4.11 -18.44 -2.11
#